data_AF-A0A2A2H2A1-F1
#
_entry.id   AF-A0A2A2H2A1-F1
#
_cell.length_a   1.000
_cell.length_b   1.000
_cell.length_c   1.000
_cell.angle_alpha   90.00
_cell.angle_beta   90.00
_cell.angle_gamma   90.00
#
_symmetry.space_group_name_H-M   'P 1'
#
loop_
_entity.id
_entity.type
_entity.pdbx_description
1 polymer ?
#
loop_
_entity_poly.entity_id
_entity_poly.type
_entity_poly.pdbx_seq_one_letter_code
_entity_poly.pdbx_strand_id
1 'polypeptide(L)' 'MGHTHVPFIIKFGDKLVFNPGSVGQPRYGNSKASFAFLDVLAKEDVIYRVKYDIDKVVTAFEDEKLPSFLGERLYSGI' A
#
# COMPACT_ATOMS: atom_id res chain seq x y z
N MET A 1 -7.34 10.13 2.37
CA MET A 1 -6.41 10.49 1.26
C MET A 1 -5.96 9.22 0.55
N GLY A 2 -5.26 9.35 -0.58
CA GLY A 2 -4.70 8.23 -1.34
C GLY A 2 -3.65 8.75 -2.32
N HIS A 3 -3.55 8.13 -3.51
CA HIS A 3 -2.74 8.57 -4.66
C HIS A 3 -1.22 8.52 -4.50
N THR A 4 -0.66 8.92 -3.34
CA THR A 4 0.78 8.91 -3.10
C THR A 4 1.37 7.51 -2.91
N HIS A 5 0.53 6.55 -2.53
CA HIS A 5 0.91 5.18 -2.16
C HIS A 5 1.81 5.09 -0.92
N VAL A 6 1.89 6.18 -0.15
CA VAL A 6 2.66 6.29 1.10
C VAL A 6 1.68 6.38 2.26
N PRO A 7 1.67 5.39 3.18
CA PRO A 7 0.72 5.38 4.27
C PRO A 7 1.11 6.38 5.37
N PHE A 8 0.11 7.07 5.93
CA PHE A 8 0.31 7.95 7.08
C PHE A 8 -0.99 8.14 7.88
N ILE A 9 -0.82 8.52 9.14
CA ILE A 9 -1.91 8.95 10.03
C ILE A 9 -1.43 10.23 10.71
N ILE A 10 -2.22 11.29 10.63
CA ILE A 10 -1.97 12.57 11.29
C ILE A 10 -3.23 12.97 12.06
N LYS A 11 -3.06 13.31 13.35
CA LYS A 11 -4.13 13.77 14.23
C LYS A 11 -3.99 15.27 14.47
N PHE A 12 -5.06 16.02 14.26
CA PHE A 12 -5.14 17.47 14.51
C PHE A 12 -6.35 17.77 15.40
N GLY A 13 -6.12 17.80 16.71
CA GLY A 13 -7.22 17.91 17.68
C GLY A 13 -8.17 16.72 17.57
N ASP A 14 -9.43 16.99 17.25
CA ASP A 14 -10.49 16.01 17.01
C ASP A 14 -10.55 15.49 15.56
N LYS A 15 -9.70 16.01 14.67
CA LYS A 15 -9.67 15.63 13.25
C LYS A 15 -8.59 14.60 12.97
N LEU A 16 -8.92 13.69 12.04
CA LEU A 16 -8.03 12.65 11.55
C LEU A 16 -7.79 12.83 10.05
N VAL A 17 -6.53 12.91 9.63
CA VAL A 17 -6.14 12.83 8.22
C VAL A 17 -5.30 11.58 8.04
N PHE A 18 -5.77 10.64 7.23
CA PHE A 18 -5.04 9.41 6.96
C PHE A 18 -4.94 9.10 5.47
N ASN A 19 -3.88 8.38 5.13
CA ASN A 19 -3.68 7.72 3.86
C ASN A 19 -3.39 6.24 4.15
N PRO A 20 -4.22 5.30 3.66
CA PRO A 20 -4.02 3.87 3.90
C PRO A 20 -2.78 3.31 3.17
N GLY A 21 -2.16 4.09 2.29
CA GLY A 21 -1.10 3.65 1.41
C GLY A 21 -1.67 3.07 0.12
N SER A 22 -1.09 1.97 -0.35
CA SER A 22 -1.53 1.30 -1.57
C SER A 22 -1.52 -0.22 -1.38
N VAL A 23 -2.59 -0.86 -1.88
CA VAL A 23 -2.70 -2.32 -1.90
C VAL A 23 -1.78 -2.93 -2.96
N GLY A 24 -1.79 -2.39 -4.19
CA GLY A 24 -1.12 -3.05 -5.33
C GLY A 24 0.29 -2.56 -5.67
N GLN A 25 0.62 -1.31 -5.34
CA GLN A 25 1.88 -0.65 -5.76
C GLN A 25 2.44 0.25 -4.62
N PRO A 26 2.76 -0.27 -3.42
CA PRO A 26 3.30 0.55 -2.32
C PRO A 26 4.59 1.28 -2.73
N ARG A 27 4.78 2.52 -2.27
CA ARG A 27 5.91 3.40 -2.68
C ARG A 27 6.71 3.98 -1.51
N TYR A 28 6.86 3.22 -0.44
CA TYR A 28 7.52 3.69 0.79
C TYR A 28 8.64 2.76 1.27
N GLY A 29 9.23 1.95 0.37
CA GLY A 29 10.36 1.06 0.69
C GLY A 29 9.93 -0.25 1.38
N ASN A 30 8.67 -0.61 1.28
CA ASN A 30 8.13 -1.85 1.84
C ASN A 30 7.12 -2.42 0.85
N SER A 31 7.37 -3.66 0.43
CA SER A 31 6.65 -4.33 -0.63
C SER A 31 5.28 -4.86 -0.20
N LYS A 32 4.97 -4.90 1.10
CA LYS A 32 3.68 -5.39 1.60
C LYS A 32 2.54 -4.49 1.15
N ALA A 33 1.41 -5.11 0.79
CA ALA A 33 0.17 -4.41 0.54
C ALA A 33 -0.23 -3.61 1.79
N SER A 34 -0.62 -2.35 1.61
CA SER A 34 -0.98 -1.45 2.70
C SER A 34 -2.45 -1.03 2.60
N PHE A 35 -3.17 -1.14 3.72
CA PHE A 35 -4.54 -0.65 3.87
C PHE A 35 -4.77 -0.17 5.31
N ALA A 36 -5.90 0.46 5.58
CA ALA A 36 -6.26 0.91 6.93
C ALA A 36 -7.57 0.31 7.40
N PHE A 37 -7.67 0.08 8.71
CA PHE A 37 -8.92 -0.17 9.42
C PHE A 37 -9.22 1.07 10.26
N LEU A 38 -10.45 1.56 10.15
CA LEU A 38 -10.93 2.70 10.91
C LEU A 38 -12.20 2.28 11.64
N ASP A 39 -12.11 2.17 12.96
CA ASP A 39 -13.27 2.01 13.82
C ASP A 39 -13.69 3.39 14.36
N VAL A 40 -14.83 3.87 13.88
CA VAL A 40 -15.34 5.21 14.23
C VAL A 40 -15.91 5.23 15.65
N LEU A 41 -16.41 4.11 16.16
CA LEU A 41 -16.99 4.01 17.50
C LEU A 41 -15.90 3.79 18.55
N ALA A 42 -14.98 2.86 18.29
CA ALA A 42 -13.85 2.57 19.17
C ALA A 42 -12.71 3.60 19.05
N LYS A 43 -12.78 4.50 18.05
CA LYS A 43 -11.74 5.50 17.72
C LYS A 43 -10.38 4.84 17.43
N GLU A 44 -10.39 3.71 16.74
CA GLU A 44 -9.17 3.02 16.32
C GLU A 44 -8.82 3.39 14.88
N ASP A 45 -7.56 3.73 14.65
CA ASP A 45 -7.01 4.12 13.36
C ASP A 45 -5.68 3.38 13.11
N VAL A 46 -5.75 2.24 12.42
CA VAL A 46 -4.60 1.33 12.25
C VAL A 46 -4.31 1.09 10.78
N ILE A 47 -3.03 1.17 10.39
CA ILE A 47 -2.54 0.74 9.08
C ILE A 47 -2.05 -0.71 9.17
N TYR A 48 -2.65 -1.56 8.36
CA TYR A 48 -2.27 -2.96 8.21
C TYR A 48 -1.38 -3.17 6.99
N ARG A 49 -0.51 -4.17 7.11
CA ARG A 49 0.44 -4.57 6.07
C ARG A 49 0.45 -6.07 5.91
N VAL A 50 0.19 -6.53 4.70
CA VAL A 50 0.05 -7.97 4.42
C VAL A 50 1.02 -8.38 3.32
N LYS A 51 1.72 -9.50 3.54
CA LYS A 51 2.55 -10.13 2.51
C LYS A 51 1.65 -10.72 1.44
N TYR A 52 2.08 -10.63 0.20
CA TYR A 52 1.47 -11.32 -0.93
C TYR A 52 2.58 -11.88 -1.82
N ASP A 53 2.19 -12.74 -2.75
CA ASP A 53 3.09 -13.36 -3.70
C ASP A 53 3.42 -12.37 -4.82
N ILE A 54 4.57 -11.70 -4.70
CA ILE A 54 5.06 -10.72 -5.69
C ILE A 54 5.51 -11.45 -6.96
N ASP A 55 6.12 -12.63 -6.83
CA ASP A 55 6.60 -13.41 -7.96
C ASP A 55 5.44 -13.75 -8.90
N LYS A 56 4.29 -14.15 -8.35
CA LYS A 56 3.07 -14.39 -9.13
C LYS A 56 2.61 -13.16 -9.92
N VAL A 57 2.74 -11.95 -9.35
CA VAL A 57 2.37 -10.71 -10.04
C VAL A 57 3.39 -10.39 -11.13
N VAL A 58 4.67 -10.57 -10.87
CA VAL A 58 5.76 -10.32 -11.84
C VAL A 58 5.65 -11.28 -13.03
N THR A 59 5.41 -12.58 -12.80
CA THR A 59 5.16 -13.55 -13.89
C THR A 59 3.97 -13.13 -14.75
N ALA A 60 2.86 -12.68 -14.14
CA ALA A 60 1.71 -12.20 -14.90
C ALA A 60 2.05 -10.94 -15.75
N PHE A 61 2.94 -10.07 -15.29
CA PHE A 61 3.41 -8.93 -16.09
C PHE A 61 4.24 -9.40 -17.30
N GLU A 62 5.10 -10.40 -17.12
CA GLU A 62 5.92 -10.98 -18.19
C GLU A 62 5.05 -11.68 -19.25
N ASP A 63 4.08 -12.49 -18.81
CA ASP A 63 3.14 -13.21 -19.67
C ASP A 63 2.33 -12.25 -20.56
N GLU A 64 1.90 -11.12 -19.99
CA GLU A 64 1.17 -10.06 -20.67
C GLU A 64 2.08 -9.07 -21.43
N LYS A 65 3.41 -9.29 -21.42
CA LYS A 65 4.41 -8.43 -22.06
C LYS A 65 4.32 -6.96 -21.61
N LEU A 66 3.94 -6.74 -20.35
CA LEU A 66 3.95 -5.42 -19.73
C LEU A 66 5.40 -5.00 -19.44
N PRO A 67 5.68 -3.68 -19.32
CA PRO A 67 7.01 -3.22 -18.94
C PRO A 67 7.47 -3.84 -17.61
N SER A 68 8.56 -4.60 -17.64
CA SER A 68 9.03 -5.40 -16.49
C SER A 68 9.27 -4.56 -15.24
N PHE A 69 9.78 -3.33 -15.41
CA PHE A 69 10.06 -2.40 -14.32
C PHE A 69 8.82 -2.10 -13.45
N LEU A 70 7.59 -2.22 -13.98
CA LEU A 70 6.35 -2.02 -13.23
C LEU A 70 6.07 -3.14 -12.23
N GLY A 71 6.49 -4.37 -12.55
CA GLY A 71 6.44 -5.53 -11.66
C GLY A 71 7.64 -5.56 -10.73
N GLU A 72 8.86 -5.38 -11.25
CA GLU A 72 10.11 -5.43 -10.48
C GLU A 72 10.13 -4.46 -9.30
N ARG A 73 9.56 -3.26 -9.48
CA ARG A 73 9.50 -2.25 -8.41
C ARG A 73 8.66 -2.67 -7.20
N LEU A 74 7.79 -3.68 -7.34
CA LEU A 74 7.04 -4.26 -6.23
C LEU A 74 7.96 -4.93 -5.21
N TYR A 75 9.09 -5.51 -5.61
CA TYR A 75 10.04 -6.13 -4.68
C TYR A 75 10.61 -5.13 -3.67
N SER A 76 10.87 -3.91 -4.11
CA SER A 76 11.41 -2.83 -3.27
C SER A 76 10.32 -1.93 -2.69
N GLY A 77 9.09 -2.02 -3.18
CA GLY A 77 7.99 -1.12 -2.81
C GLY A 77 8.28 0.33 -3.19
N ILE A 78 8.60 0.57 -4.47
CA ILE A 78 8.85 1.89 -5.09
C ILE A 78 7.95 2.18 -6.30
#